data_AF-A0A7J6T7R8-F1
#
_entry.id   AF-A0A7J6T7R8-F1
#
_cell.length_a   1.000
_cell.length_b   1.000
_cell.length_c   1.000
_cell.angle_alpha   90.00
_cell.angle_beta   90.00
_cell.angle_gamma   90.00
#
_symmetry.space_group_name_H-M   'P 1'
#
loop_
_entity.id
_entity.type
_entity.pdbx_description
1 polymer ?
#
loop_
_entity_poly.entity_id
_entity_poly.type
_entity_poly.pdbx_seq_one_letter_code
_entity_poly.pdbx_strand_id
1 'polypeptide(L)'
;SLYDIYVPCDSYKKQIASMEREMVEMQGAADGRATAATPNPTKQTIKRAKKEIHRLREHIDKLRVEETLQLENHHRVLERLRRECGGWWKQEVGNEQATVALVKWMLAQRVMLSVQDALFCAHFVKLLVTLHPPGFQLLDFYNVATTLLMVLVQCCTESEARWFGV
;
A
#
# COMPACT_ATOMS: atom_id res chain seq x y z
N SER A 1 4.49 -10.03 -1.70
CA SER A 1 4.39 -8.73 -2.40
C SER A 1 3.85 -7.68 -1.42
N LEU A 2 3.84 -6.38 -1.77
CA LEU A 2 3.29 -5.33 -0.89
C LEU A 2 1.80 -5.56 -0.57
N TYR A 3 1.02 -5.99 -1.56
CA TYR A 3 -0.41 -6.29 -1.43
C TYR A 3 -0.73 -7.40 -0.42
N ASP A 4 0.23 -8.28 -0.13
CA ASP A 4 0.05 -9.37 0.84
C ASP A 4 0.18 -8.89 2.29
N ILE A 5 0.99 -7.86 2.52
CA ILE A 5 1.37 -7.40 3.87
C ILE A 5 0.78 -6.04 4.24
N TYR A 6 0.10 -5.38 3.31
CA TYR A 6 -0.53 -4.08 3.51
C TYR A 6 -1.76 -3.91 2.64
N VAL A 7 -2.80 -3.29 3.22
CA VAL A 7 -4.03 -2.90 2.53
C VAL A 7 -4.27 -1.40 2.73
N PRO A 8 -4.31 -0.57 1.66
CA PRO A 8 -4.48 0.87 1.77
C PRO A 8 -5.96 1.27 1.90
N CYS A 9 -6.62 0.85 2.98
CA CYS A 9 -8.07 1.07 3.16
C CYS A 9 -8.48 2.56 3.06
N ASP A 10 -7.64 3.46 3.55
CA ASP A 10 -7.92 4.91 3.48
C ASP A 10 -7.87 5.44 2.04
N SER A 11 -7.03 4.86 1.18
CA SER A 11 -6.96 5.21 -0.23
C SER A 11 -8.21 4.74 -0.98
N TYR A 12 -8.67 3.50 -0.72
CA TYR A 12 -9.94 3.01 -1.26
C TYR A 12 -11.10 3.90 -0.85
N LYS A 13 -11.24 4.21 0.46
CA LYS A 13 -12.27 5.10 0.98
C LYS A 13 -12.25 6.48 0.31
N LYS A 14 -11.08 7.11 0.21
CA LYS A 14 -10.92 8.42 -0.42
C LYS A 14 -11.32 8.38 -1.90
N GLN A 15 -10.88 7.37 -2.64
CA GLN A 15 -11.17 7.24 -4.06
C GLN A 15 -12.66 6.99 -4.31
N ILE A 16 -13.27 6.07 -3.56
CA ILE A 16 -14.71 5.79 -3.62
C ILE A 16 -15.51 7.06 -3.30
N ALA A 17 -15.18 7.76 -2.21
CA ALA A 17 -15.86 9.01 -1.84
C ALA A 17 -15.68 10.12 -2.89
N SER A 18 -14.57 10.14 -3.62
CA SER A 18 -14.37 11.06 -4.74
C SER A 18 -15.30 10.73 -5.91
N MET A 19 -15.38 9.46 -6.30
CA MET A 19 -16.25 9.00 -7.39
C MET A 19 -17.74 9.16 -7.04
N GLU A 20 -18.12 8.89 -5.79
CA GLU A 20 -19.50 9.08 -5.31
C GLU A 20 -19.91 10.56 -5.37
N ARG A 21 -19.02 11.49 -5.01
CA ARG A 21 -19.28 12.92 -5.17
C ARG A 21 -19.47 13.32 -6.63
N GLU A 22 -18.62 12.83 -7.53
CA GLU A 22 -18.73 13.07 -8.96
C GLU A 22 -20.06 12.55 -9.54
N MET A 23 -20.51 11.36 -9.10
CA MET A 23 -21.82 10.82 -9.47
C MET A 23 -22.97 11.72 -9.01
N VAL A 24 -22.92 12.22 -7.78
CA VAL A 24 -23.95 13.11 -7.22
C VAL A 24 -24.02 14.42 -8.01
N GLU A 25 -22.89 15.01 -8.37
CA GLU A 25 -22.83 16.22 -9.19
C GLU A 25 -23.45 16.01 -10.58
N MET A 26 -23.22 14.85 -11.19
CA MET A 26 -23.80 14.49 -12.50
C MET A 26 -25.28 14.12 -12.44
N GLN A 27 -25.83 13.79 -11.27
CA GLN A 27 -27.20 13.31 -11.12
C GLN A 27 -28.23 14.32 -11.63
N GLY A 28 -28.02 15.62 -11.41
CA GLY A 28 -28.91 16.67 -11.91
C GLY A 28 -29.04 16.65 -13.44
N ALA A 29 -27.92 16.51 -14.15
CA ALA A 29 -27.90 16.40 -15.61
C ALA A 29 -28.51 15.07 -16.10
N ALA A 30 -28.32 13.98 -15.35
CA ALA A 30 -28.91 12.67 -15.65
C ALA A 30 -30.44 12.65 -15.46
N ASP A 31 -30.98 13.46 -14.55
CA ASP A 31 -32.41 13.63 -14.34
C ASP A 31 -33.05 14.61 -15.35
N GLY A 32 -32.26 15.23 -16.22
CA GLY A 32 -32.73 16.23 -17.18
C GLY A 32 -33.04 17.58 -16.54
N ARG A 33 -32.48 17.87 -15.37
CA ARG A 33 -32.58 19.18 -14.73
C ARG A 33 -31.55 20.13 -15.33
N ALA A 34 -31.89 21.41 -15.46
CA ALA A 34 -30.93 22.44 -15.81
C ALA A 34 -29.91 22.57 -14.68
N THR A 35 -28.62 22.47 -15.01
CA THR A 35 -27.50 22.67 -14.07
C THR A 35 -26.58 23.77 -14.60
N ALA A 36 -25.69 24.29 -13.75
CA ALA A 36 -24.69 25.27 -14.19
C ALA A 36 -23.83 24.77 -15.36
N ALA A 37 -23.53 23.46 -15.37
CA ALA A 37 -22.78 22.81 -16.45
C ALA A 37 -23.65 22.41 -17.66
N THR A 38 -24.97 22.29 -17.50
CA THR A 38 -25.89 21.90 -18.58
C THR A 38 -27.21 22.67 -18.44
N PRO A 39 -27.24 23.95 -18.83
CA PRO A 39 -28.43 24.80 -18.67
C PRO A 39 -29.60 24.37 -19.56
N ASN A 40 -29.32 23.80 -20.75
CA ASN A 40 -30.31 23.25 -21.67
C ASN A 40 -30.12 21.73 -21.84
N PRO A 41 -30.72 20.89 -20.98
CA PRO A 41 -30.56 19.44 -21.06
C PRO A 41 -31.23 18.88 -22.32
N THR A 42 -30.45 18.20 -23.15
CA THR A 42 -30.94 17.48 -24.33
C THR A 42 -31.00 15.97 -24.04
N LYS A 43 -31.76 15.22 -24.84
CA LYS A 43 -31.77 13.74 -24.74
C LYS A 43 -30.36 13.14 -24.81
N GLN A 44 -29.46 13.77 -25.57
CA GLN A 44 -28.07 13.30 -25.71
C GLN A 44 -27.24 13.58 -24.45
N THR A 45 -27.35 14.76 -23.84
CA THR A 45 -26.61 15.08 -22.60
C THR A 45 -27.09 14.24 -21.43
N ILE A 46 -28.41 14.03 -21.32
CA ILE A 46 -29.02 13.13 -20.33
C ILE A 46 -28.49 11.71 -20.48
N LYS A 47 -28.47 11.18 -21.72
CA LYS A 47 -27.96 9.83 -21.99
C LYS A 47 -26.47 9.69 -21.65
N ARG A 48 -25.65 10.72 -21.93
CA ARG A 48 -24.23 10.74 -21.57
C ARG A 48 -24.03 10.73 -20.05
N ALA A 49 -24.73 11.59 -19.31
CA ALA A 49 -24.65 11.64 -17.86
C ALA A 49 -25.06 10.31 -17.22
N LYS A 50 -26.17 9.69 -17.66
CA LYS A 50 -26.58 8.36 -17.19
C LYS A 50 -25.53 7.28 -17.48
N LYS A 51 -24.88 7.32 -18.65
CA LYS A 51 -23.81 6.39 -19.01
C LYS A 51 -22.59 6.54 -18.10
N GLU A 52 -22.19 7.78 -17.81
CA GLU A 52 -21.02 8.01 -16.96
C GLU A 52 -21.28 7.64 -15.49
N ILE A 53 -22.47 7.97 -14.96
CA ILE A 53 -22.90 7.52 -13.63
C ILE A 53 -22.86 5.99 -13.53
N HIS A 54 -23.34 5.28 -14.57
CA HIS A 54 -23.27 3.82 -14.59
C HIS A 54 -21.82 3.30 -14.59
N ARG A 55 -20.94 3.91 -15.39
CA ARG A 55 -19.51 3.56 -15.45
C ARG A 55 -18.78 3.81 -14.12
N LEU A 56 -19.06 4.93 -13.46
CA LEU A 56 -18.51 5.22 -12.13
C LEU A 56 -19.00 4.22 -11.09
N ARG A 57 -20.29 3.85 -11.14
CA ARG A 57 -20.85 2.83 -10.25
C ARG A 57 -20.17 1.48 -10.42
N GLU A 58 -19.98 1.02 -11.66
CA GLU A 58 -19.25 -0.21 -11.95
C GLU A 58 -17.79 -0.17 -11.42
N HIS A 59 -17.11 0.98 -11.51
CA HIS A 59 -15.78 1.15 -10.94
C HIS A 59 -15.79 1.08 -9.41
N ILE A 60 -16.74 1.74 -8.75
CA ILE A 60 -16.89 1.69 -7.29
C ILE A 60 -17.13 0.25 -6.83
N ASP A 61 -18.02 -0.49 -7.51
CA ASP A 61 -18.32 -1.87 -7.17
C ASP A 61 -17.08 -2.77 -7.32
N LYS A 62 -16.29 -2.58 -8.39
CA LYS A 62 -15.00 -3.28 -8.58
C LYS A 62 -14.00 -2.95 -7.46
N LEU A 63 -13.84 -1.68 -7.10
CA LEU A 63 -12.93 -1.27 -6.02
C LEU A 63 -13.32 -1.87 -4.67
N ARG A 64 -14.62 -1.93 -4.36
CA ARG A 64 -15.11 -2.56 -3.12
C ARG A 64 -14.85 -4.07 -3.08
N VAL A 65 -15.04 -4.76 -4.20
CA VAL A 65 -14.73 -6.19 -4.33
C VAL A 65 -13.23 -6.42 -4.18
N GLU A 66 -12.41 -5.59 -4.83
CA GLU A 66 -10.95 -5.65 -4.74
C GLU A 66 -10.45 -5.43 -3.31
N GLU A 67 -10.92 -4.38 -2.62
CA GLU A 67 -10.58 -4.11 -1.22
C GLU A 67 -10.93 -5.30 -0.32
N THR A 68 -12.11 -5.89 -0.51
CA THR A 68 -12.56 -7.06 0.26
C THR A 68 -11.64 -8.27 0.03
N LEU A 69 -11.35 -8.60 -1.23
CA LEU A 69 -10.46 -9.70 -1.58
C LEU A 69 -9.04 -9.49 -1.04
N GLN A 70 -8.56 -8.24 -1.09
CA GLN A 70 -7.24 -7.90 -0.57
C GLN A 70 -7.19 -8.04 0.96
N LEU A 71 -8.23 -7.59 1.68
CA LEU A 71 -8.35 -7.77 3.12
C LEU A 71 -8.35 -9.25 3.52
N GLU A 72 -9.11 -10.08 2.80
CA GLU A 72 -9.13 -11.54 3.02
C GLU A 72 -7.76 -12.18 2.80
N ASN A 73 -7.07 -11.82 1.71
CA ASN A 73 -5.72 -12.31 1.45
C ASN A 73 -4.75 -11.85 2.53
N HIS A 74 -4.79 -10.58 2.91
CA HIS A 74 -3.94 -10.02 3.94
C HIS A 74 -4.14 -10.73 5.28
N HIS A 75 -5.38 -10.96 5.68
CA HIS A 75 -5.70 -11.72 6.89
C HIS A 75 -5.15 -13.14 6.83
N ARG A 76 -5.36 -13.85 5.72
CA ARG A 76 -4.82 -15.20 5.50
C ARG A 76 -3.30 -15.25 5.60
N VAL A 77 -2.61 -14.28 4.99
CA VAL A 77 -1.15 -14.17 5.03
C VAL A 77 -0.68 -13.89 6.45
N LEU A 78 -1.32 -12.95 7.15
CA LEU A 78 -0.97 -12.61 8.53
C LEU A 78 -1.11 -13.81 9.47
N GLU A 79 -2.18 -14.58 9.36
CA GLU A 79 -2.39 -15.81 10.14
C GLU A 79 -1.36 -16.91 9.85
N ARG A 80 -0.90 -17.02 8.59
CA ARG A 80 0.23 -17.89 8.26
C ARG A 80 1.50 -17.41 8.95
N LEU A 81 1.82 -16.12 8.80
CA LEU A 81 3.05 -15.54 9.35
C LEU A 81 3.11 -15.64 10.87
N ARG A 82 1.99 -15.44 11.58
CA ARG A 82 1.90 -15.64 13.05
C ARG A 82 2.27 -17.06 13.49
N ARG A 83 1.93 -18.07 12.69
CA ARG A 83 2.26 -19.47 13.00
C ARG A 83 3.73 -19.78 12.72
N GLU A 84 4.30 -19.15 11.70
CA GLU A 84 5.68 -19.41 11.26
C GLU A 84 6.71 -18.59 12.06
N CYS A 85 6.34 -17.42 12.58
CA CYS A 85 7.28 -16.44 13.11
C CYS A 85 8.10 -16.92 14.32
N GLY A 86 7.60 -17.90 15.07
CA GLY A 86 8.32 -18.52 16.18
C GLY A 86 9.63 -19.20 15.76
N GLY A 87 9.76 -19.62 14.49
CA GLY A 87 10.92 -20.35 13.98
C GLY A 87 11.85 -19.55 13.06
N TRP A 88 11.62 -18.25 12.88
CA TRP A 88 12.37 -17.45 11.90
C TRP A 88 13.81 -17.16 12.32
N TRP A 89 14.07 -16.99 13.63
CA TRP A 89 15.42 -16.84 14.17
C TRP A 89 15.89 -18.15 14.79
N LYS A 90 16.96 -18.71 14.22
CA LYS A 90 17.64 -19.85 14.82
C LYS A 90 18.56 -19.34 15.93
N GLN A 91 18.42 -19.85 17.15
CA GLN A 91 19.29 -19.49 18.27
C GLN A 91 20.77 -19.84 18.04
N GLU A 92 21.07 -20.77 17.12
CA GLU A 92 22.42 -21.19 16.76
C GLU A 92 23.24 -20.08 16.07
N VAL A 93 22.56 -19.19 15.34
CA VAL A 93 23.18 -18.02 14.70
C VAL A 93 22.82 -16.83 15.60
N GLY A 94 23.79 -16.30 16.35
CA GLY A 94 23.51 -15.23 17.32
C GLY A 94 22.62 -14.13 16.73
N ASN A 95 21.61 -13.69 17.48
CA ASN A 95 20.52 -12.82 16.99
C ASN A 95 21.02 -11.57 16.25
N GLU A 96 22.15 -11.00 16.68
CA GLU A 96 22.81 -9.86 16.04
C GLU A 96 23.23 -10.18 14.58
N GLN A 97 23.81 -11.35 14.33
CA GLN A 97 24.23 -11.76 12.99
C GLN A 97 23.03 -11.97 12.06
N ALA A 98 21.93 -12.52 12.57
CA ALA A 98 20.69 -12.68 11.82
C ALA A 98 20.09 -11.32 11.44
N THR A 99 20.08 -10.36 12.38
CA THR A 99 19.64 -8.98 12.13
C THR A 99 20.53 -8.28 11.09
N VAL A 100 21.85 -8.41 11.19
CA VAL A 100 22.78 -7.87 10.20
C VAL A 100 22.52 -8.45 8.81
N ALA A 101 22.29 -9.76 8.72
CA ALA A 101 21.99 -10.42 7.46
C ALA A 101 20.66 -9.96 6.85
N LEU A 102 19.61 -9.84 7.67
CA LEU A 102 18.30 -9.33 7.25
C LEU A 102 18.44 -7.93 6.64
N VAL A 103 19.13 -7.02 7.33
CA VAL A 103 19.26 -5.64 6.87
C VAL A 103 20.13 -5.57 5.60
N LYS A 104 21.33 -6.18 5.61
CA LYS A 104 22.30 -6.04 4.50
C LYS A 104 21.88 -6.79 3.24
N TRP A 105 21.40 -8.03 3.37
CA TRP A 105 21.16 -8.90 2.22
C TRP A 105 19.72 -8.83 1.71
N MET A 106 18.75 -8.55 2.58
CA MET A 106 17.34 -8.50 2.17
C MET A 106 16.83 -7.07 2.01
N LEU A 107 17.00 -6.20 3.00
CA LEU A 107 16.36 -4.89 2.96
C LEU A 107 17.12 -3.90 2.08
N ALA A 108 18.45 -3.83 2.22
CA ALA A 108 19.26 -2.86 1.49
C ALA A 108 19.13 -3.01 -0.03
N GLN A 109 19.12 -4.25 -0.52
CA GLN A 109 18.98 -4.53 -1.96
C GLN A 109 17.62 -4.10 -2.51
N ARG A 110 16.57 -4.15 -1.68
CA ARG A 110 15.20 -3.86 -2.10
C ARG A 110 14.87 -2.38 -2.03
N VAL A 111 15.32 -1.69 -0.97
CA VAL A 111 15.09 -0.24 -0.80
C VAL A 111 15.67 0.57 -1.96
N MET A 112 16.75 0.10 -2.57
CA MET A 112 17.42 0.75 -3.71
C MET A 112 16.79 0.43 -5.07
N LEU A 113 15.85 -0.52 -5.14
CA LEU A 113 15.35 -1.06 -6.40
C LEU A 113 14.11 -0.32 -6.92
N SER A 114 13.12 -0.12 -6.04
CA SER A 114 11.88 0.54 -6.41
C SER A 114 11.13 1.19 -5.23
N VAL A 115 10.13 2.05 -5.49
CA VAL A 115 9.38 2.78 -4.45
C VAL A 115 8.47 1.78 -3.79
N GLN A 116 7.93 0.88 -4.62
CA GLN A 116 7.13 -0.24 -4.17
C GLN A 116 7.95 -1.20 -3.28
N ASP A 117 9.23 -1.43 -3.59
CA ASP A 117 10.12 -2.25 -2.76
C ASP A 117 10.51 -1.52 -1.46
N ALA A 118 10.80 -0.21 -1.51
CA ALA A 118 11.04 0.60 -0.32
C ALA A 118 9.83 0.60 0.63
N LEU A 119 8.62 0.82 0.09
CA LEU A 119 7.36 0.71 0.83
C LEU A 119 7.14 -0.69 1.37
N PHE A 120 7.45 -1.74 0.59
CA PHE A 120 7.41 -3.11 1.08
C PHE A 120 8.32 -3.29 2.28
N CYS A 121 9.57 -2.81 2.22
CA CYS A 121 10.51 -2.90 3.33
C CYS A 121 9.98 -2.19 4.58
N ALA A 122 9.42 -0.98 4.45
CA ALA A 122 8.83 -0.25 5.57
C ALA A 122 7.65 -1.01 6.21
N HIS A 123 6.71 -1.49 5.39
CA HIS A 123 5.58 -2.28 5.88
C HIS A 123 6.01 -3.63 6.46
N PHE A 124 7.02 -4.27 5.88
CA PHE A 124 7.56 -5.53 6.36
C PHE A 124 8.24 -5.38 7.73
N VAL A 125 8.99 -4.31 7.96
CA VAL A 125 9.58 -4.02 9.28
C VAL A 125 8.48 -3.75 10.31
N LYS A 126 7.45 -2.97 9.96
CA LYS A 126 6.28 -2.76 10.83
C LYS A 126 5.57 -4.08 11.18
N LEU A 127 5.48 -4.98 10.20
CA LEU A 127 4.92 -6.31 10.38
C LEU A 127 5.78 -7.16 11.32
N LEU A 128 7.11 -7.16 11.16
CA LEU A 128 8.03 -7.84 12.08
C LEU A 128 7.85 -7.35 13.52
N VAL A 129 7.77 -6.04 13.72
CA VAL A 129 7.49 -5.45 15.03
C VAL A 129 6.15 -5.96 15.58
N THR A 130 5.10 -6.01 14.75
CA THR A 130 3.77 -6.47 15.17
C THR A 130 3.74 -7.96 15.52
N LEU A 131 4.51 -8.79 14.81
CA LEU A 131 4.57 -10.24 15.02
C LEU A 131 5.45 -10.64 16.21
N HIS A 132 6.37 -9.76 16.64
CA HIS A 132 7.34 -10.01 17.70
C HIS A 132 8.01 -11.40 17.60
N PRO A 133 8.63 -11.75 16.45
CA PRO A 133 9.31 -13.04 16.34
C PRO A 133 10.41 -13.16 17.40
N PRO A 134 10.54 -14.32 18.08
CA PRO A 134 11.59 -14.54 19.06
C PRO A 134 12.97 -14.27 18.43
N GLY A 135 13.87 -13.61 19.17
CA GLY A 135 15.21 -13.29 18.68
C GLY A 135 15.31 -12.02 17.82
N PHE A 136 14.20 -11.45 17.35
CA PHE A 136 14.24 -10.14 16.70
C PHE A 136 14.33 -9.02 17.73
N GLN A 137 15.46 -8.33 17.75
CA GLN A 137 15.72 -7.19 18.62
C GLN A 137 15.61 -5.90 17.82
N LEU A 138 14.53 -5.15 18.07
CA LEU A 138 14.23 -3.92 17.32
C LEU A 138 15.34 -2.85 17.45
N LEU A 139 15.99 -2.77 18.62
CA LEU A 139 17.08 -1.83 18.84
C LEU A 139 18.30 -2.16 17.97
N ASP A 140 18.69 -3.44 17.92
CA ASP A 140 19.79 -3.91 17.08
C ASP A 140 19.48 -3.69 15.61
N PHE A 141 18.23 -3.93 15.21
CA PHE A 141 17.76 -3.63 13.87
C PHE A 141 17.96 -2.16 13.51
N TYR A 142 17.52 -1.22 14.37
CA TYR A 142 17.71 0.21 14.12
C TYR A 142 19.18 0.61 14.05
N ASN A 143 20.02 0.07 14.93
CA ASN A 143 21.46 0.35 14.92
C ASN A 143 22.10 -0.05 13.58
N VAL A 144 21.80 -1.27 13.10
CA VAL A 144 22.32 -1.75 11.81
C VAL A 144 21.73 -0.98 10.63
N ALA A 145 20.41 -0.74 10.64
CA ALA A 145 19.71 -0.07 9.55
C ALA A 145 20.15 1.38 9.37
N THR A 146 20.30 2.14 10.46
CA THR A 146 20.77 3.53 10.42
C THR A 146 22.23 3.63 9.97
N THR A 147 23.09 2.73 10.47
CA THR A 147 24.48 2.64 10.01
C THR A 147 24.57 2.37 8.51
N LEU A 148 23.74 1.44 8.00
CA LEU A 148 23.73 1.11 6.58
C LEU A 148 23.13 2.25 5.73
N LEU A 149 22.09 2.92 6.22
CA LEU A 149 21.47 4.05 5.53
C LEU A 149 22.49 5.17 5.28
N MET A 150 23.34 5.50 6.26
CA MET A 150 24.40 6.49 6.09
C MET A 150 25.35 6.14 4.92
N VAL A 151 25.71 4.87 4.78
CA VAL A 151 26.56 4.40 3.66
C VAL A 151 25.79 4.43 2.34
N LEU A 152 24.54 3.97 2.33
CA LEU A 152 23.72 3.95 1.12
C LEU A 152 23.47 5.35 0.54
N VAL A 153 23.22 6.34 1.40
CA VAL A 153 23.02 7.74 0.98
C VAL A 153 24.28 8.34 0.36
N GLN A 154 25.47 7.91 0.79
CA GLN A 154 26.74 8.37 0.20
C GLN A 154 27.03 7.72 -1.16
N CYS A 155 26.52 6.50 -1.39
CA CYS A 155 26.79 5.73 -2.60
C CYS A 155 25.66 5.78 -3.64
N CYS A 156 24.50 6.32 -3.29
CA CYS A 156 23.34 6.36 -4.19
C CYS A 156 23.46 7.45 -5.26
N THR A 157 22.92 7.18 -6.43
CA THR A 157 22.67 8.20 -7.46
C THR A 157 21.53 9.14 -7.04
N GLU A 158 21.43 10.31 -7.68
CA GLU A 158 20.33 11.25 -7.42
C GLU A 158 18.95 10.61 -7.62
N SER A 159 18.83 9.75 -8.64
CA SER A 159 17.62 8.99 -8.90
C SER A 159 17.29 8.10 -7.71
N GLU A 160 18.24 7.31 -7.21
CA GLU A 160 18.11 6.38 -6.07
C GLU A 160 17.90 7.08 -4.71
N ALA A 161 18.35 8.32 -4.56
CA ALA A 161 18.11 9.10 -3.34
C ALA A 161 16.62 9.39 -3.10
N ARG A 162 15.82 9.48 -4.18
CA ARG A 162 14.37 9.82 -4.11
C ARG A 162 13.52 8.79 -3.36
N TRP A 163 14.05 7.60 -3.13
CA TRP A 163 13.31 6.45 -2.63
C TRP A 163 13.41 6.34 -1.10
N PHE A 164 14.41 6.99 -0.49
CA PHE A 164 14.61 6.99 0.97
C PHE A 164 13.63 7.87 1.75
N GLY A 165 12.97 8.82 1.09
CA GLY A 165 12.04 9.77 1.72
C GLY A 165 10.56 9.41 1.59
N VAL A 166 10.24 8.21 1.08
CA VAL A 166 8.87 7.73 0.82
C VAL A 166 8.28 7.03 2.04
#